data_AF-A0A2S6GB01-F1
#
_entry.id   AF-A0A2S6GB01-F1
#
_cell.length_a   1.000
_cell.length_b   1.000
_cell.length_c   1.000
_cell.angle_alpha   90.00
_cell.angle_beta   90.00
_cell.angle_gamma   90.00
#
_symmetry.space_group_name_H-M   'P 1'
#
loop_
_entity.id
_entity.type
_entity.pdbx_description
1 polymer ?
#
loop_
_entity_poly.entity_id
_entity_poly.type
_entity_poly.pdbx_seq_one_letter_code
_entity_poly.pdbx_strand_id
1 'polypeptide(L)' 'MEVTPVPGPPREPARDEAIAAAVAGLEGLDGLPVAEHVERFDTVHIALTAALATIDKV' A
#
# COMPACT_ATOMS: atom_id res chain seq x y z
N MET A 1 -15.10 -29.28 -18.54
CA MET A 1 -14.88 -28.90 -17.14
C MET A 1 -14.88 -27.39 -17.11
N GLU A 2 -15.98 -26.78 -16.68
CA GLU A 2 -16.12 -25.32 -16.63
C GLU A 2 -15.44 -24.84 -15.34
N VAL A 3 -14.35 -24.09 -15.47
CA VAL A 3 -13.66 -23.45 -14.35
C VAL A 3 -14.38 -22.15 -14.03
N THR A 4 -15.41 -22.21 -13.20
CA THR A 4 -16.00 -20.98 -12.66
C THR A 4 -14.93 -20.25 -11.84
N PRO A 5 -14.64 -18.97 -12.14
CA PRO A 5 -13.65 -18.21 -11.37
C PRO A 5 -14.10 -18.16 -9.91
N VAL A 6 -13.19 -18.54 -9.00
CA VAL A 6 -13.42 -18.31 -7.58
C VAL A 6 -13.51 -16.81 -7.34
N PRO A 7 -14.57 -16.31 -6.66
CA PRO A 7 -14.61 -14.93 -6.20
C PRO A 7 -13.36 -14.64 -5.38
N GLY A 8 -12.66 -13.56 -5.71
CA GLY A 8 -11.52 -13.11 -4.93
C GLY A 8 -11.92 -12.85 -3.47
N PRO A 9 -10.95 -12.83 -2.54
CA PRO A 9 -11.22 -12.53 -1.15
C PRO A 9 -12.02 -11.22 -1.02
N PRO A 10 -12.90 -11.10 0.00
CA PRO A 10 -13.65 -9.89 0.25
C PRO A 10 -12.72 -8.68 0.27
N ARG A 11 -13.05 -7.63 -0.47
CA ARG A 11 -12.31 -6.36 -0.34
C ARG A 11 -12.60 -5.80 1.05
N GLU A 12 -11.54 -5.36 1.71
CA GLU A 12 -11.62 -4.67 2.98
C GLU A 12 -11.45 -3.16 2.70
N PRO A 13 -12.54 -2.36 2.69
CA PRO A 13 -12.48 -0.97 2.23
C PRO A 13 -11.48 -0.13 3.03
N ALA A 14 -11.41 -0.34 4.35
CA ALA A 14 -10.47 0.35 5.22
C ALA A 14 -9.00 0.03 4.90
N ARG A 15 -8.72 -1.20 4.44
CA ARG A 15 -7.38 -1.62 3.99
C ARG A 15 -7.03 -0.95 2.67
N ASP A 16 -7.95 -0.97 1.71
CA ASP A 16 -7.74 -0.35 0.40
C ASP A 16 -7.51 1.16 0.56
N GLU A 17 -8.21 1.81 1.49
CA GLU A 17 -8.03 3.22 1.84
C GLU A 17 -6.67 3.50 2.50
N ALA A 18 -6.21 2.64 3.42
CA ALA A 18 -4.89 2.76 4.05
C ALA A 18 -3.74 2.57 3.04
N ILE A 19 -3.89 1.63 2.10
CA ILE A 19 -2.93 1.43 1.02
C ILE A 19 -2.92 2.64 0.08
N ALA A 20 -4.09 3.14 -0.31
CA ALA A 20 -4.20 4.34 -1.15
C ALA A 20 -3.56 5.57 -0.49
N ALA A 21 -3.80 5.77 0.81
CA ALA A 21 -3.19 6.86 1.57
C ALA A 21 -1.66 6.75 1.65
N ALA A 22 -1.12 5.54 1.85
CA ALA A 22 0.32 5.31 1.84
C ALA A 22 0.94 5.64 0.47
N VAL A 23 0.31 5.17 -0.62
CA VAL A 23 0.82 5.39 -1.99
C VAL A 23 0.70 6.85 -2.43
N ALA A 24 -0.32 7.58 -1.99
CA ALA A 24 -0.44 9.03 -2.23
C ALA A 24 0.77 9.82 -1.67
N GLY A 25 1.46 9.28 -0.65
CA GLY A 25 2.70 9.85 -0.14
C GLY A 25 3.84 9.90 -1.17
N LEU A 26 3.77 9.13 -2.25
CA LEU A 26 4.79 9.10 -3.31
C LEU A 26 4.56 10.16 -4.41
N GLU A 27 3.46 10.91 -4.38
CA GLU A 27 3.23 11.96 -5.36
C GLU A 27 4.28 13.09 -5.24
N GLY A 28 4.80 13.56 -6.38
CA GLY A 28 5.73 14.68 -6.45
C GLY A 28 7.18 14.38 -6.02
N LEU A 29 7.57 13.11 -5.90
CA LEU A 29 8.94 12.71 -5.54
C LEU A 29 10.00 13.17 -6.56
N ASP A 30 9.63 13.35 -7.82
CA ASP A 30 10.51 13.78 -8.92
C ASP A 30 11.03 15.22 -8.75
N GLY A 31 10.32 16.04 -7.96
CA GLY A 31 10.72 17.42 -7.65
C GLY A 31 11.62 17.55 -6.42
N LEU A 32 11.89 16.47 -5.69
CA LEU A 32 12.60 16.51 -4.42
C LEU A 32 14.09 16.18 -4.55
N PRO A 33 14.97 16.78 -3.71
CA PRO A 33 16.33 16.31 -3.54
C PRO A 33 16.38 14.84 -3.12
N VAL A 34 17.45 14.13 -3.47
CA VAL A 34 17.61 12.69 -3.18
C VAL A 34 17.44 12.36 -1.68
N ALA A 35 17.93 13.22 -0.80
CA ALA A 35 17.78 13.01 0.65
C ALA A 35 16.29 12.99 1.06
N GLU A 36 15.52 13.99 0.63
CA GLU A 36 14.07 14.06 0.91
C GLU A 36 13.29 12.95 0.20
N HIS A 37 13.73 12.53 -0.98
CA HIS A 37 13.15 11.37 -1.68
C HIS A 37 13.26 10.11 -0.82
N VAL A 38 14.44 9.83 -0.26
CA VAL A 38 14.68 8.65 0.58
C VAL A 38 13.84 8.70 1.85
N GLU A 39 13.78 9.84 2.54
CA GLU A 39 12.95 10.00 3.75
C GLU A 39 11.46 9.76 3.46
N ARG A 40 10.97 10.29 2.33
CA ARG A 40 9.58 10.12 1.92
C ARG A 40 9.27 8.69 1.49
N PHE A 41 10.20 8.03 0.80
CA PHE A 41 10.08 6.62 0.47
C PHE A 41 10.06 5.73 1.71
N ASP A 42 10.93 5.97 2.69
CA ASP A 42 10.98 5.22 3.95
C ASP A 42 9.66 5.34 4.73
N THR A 43 9.13 6.56 4.82
CA THR A 43 7.83 6.83 5.44
C THR A 43 6.70 6.03 4.78
N VAL A 44 6.63 6.04 3.45
CA VAL A 44 5.62 5.27 2.70
C VAL A 44 5.84 3.76 2.89
N HIS A 45 7.09 3.30 2.88
CA HIS A 45 7.43 1.90 3.07
C HIS A 45 6.95 1.36 4.44
N ILE A 46 7.17 2.13 5.51
CA ILE A 46 6.68 1.80 6.85
C ILE A 46 5.15 1.76 6.88
N ALA A 47 4.48 2.79 6.34
CA ALA A 47 3.03 2.87 6.32
C ALA A 47 2.39 1.71 5.53
N LEU A 48 2.95 1.38 4.38
CA LEU A 48 2.48 0.27 3.55
C LEU A 48 2.72 -1.08 4.25
N THR A 49 3.87 -1.26 4.89
CA THR A 49 4.17 -2.47 5.68
C THR A 49 3.18 -2.63 6.82
N ALA A 50 2.86 -1.55 7.55
CA ALA A 50 1.86 -1.59 8.61
C ALA A 50 0.46 -1.95 8.08
N ALA A 51 0.05 -1.34 6.96
CA ALA A 51 -1.22 -1.64 6.31
C ALA A 51 -1.30 -3.11 5.87
N LEU A 52 -0.23 -3.67 5.31
CA LEU A 52 -0.18 -5.07 4.88
C LEU A 52 -0.05 -6.06 6.05
N ALA A 53 0.67 -5.71 7.11
CA ALA A 53 0.81 -6.56 8.30
C ALA A 53 -0.51 -6.79 9.06
N THR A 54 -1.54 -5.96 8.82
CA THR A 54 -2.89 -6.22 9.33
C THR A 54 -3.49 -7.54 8.81
N ILE A 55 -2.97 -8.06 7.70
CA ILE A 55 -3.39 -9.31 7.05
C ILE A 55 -2.67 -10.53 7.67
N ASP A 56 -1.44 -10.34 8.13
CA ASP A 56 -0.54 -11.43 8.57
C ASP A 56 -0.75 -11.86 10.03
N LYS A 57 -1.85 -11.43 10.67
CA LYS A 57 -2.26 -12.01 11.95
C LYS A 57 -2.96 -13.35 11.71
N VAL A 58 -2.16 -14.39 11.52
CA VAL A 58 -2.56 -15.80 11.65
C VAL A 58 -2.69 -16.23 13.11
#